data_AF-A0A8K0QBD3-F1
#
_entry.id   AF-A0A8K0QBD3-F1
#
_cell.length_a   1.000
_cell.length_b   1.000
_cell.length_c   1.000
_cell.angle_alpha   90.00
_cell.angle_beta   90.00
_cell.angle_gamma   90.00
#
_symmetry.space_group_name_H-M   'P 1'
#
loop_
_entity.id
_entity.type
_entity.pdbx_description
1 polymer ?
#
loop_
_entity_poly.entity_id
_entity_poly.type
_entity_poly.pdbx_seq_one_letter_code
_entity_poly.pdbx_strand_id
1 'polypeptide(L)'
;MATSLVTRKRNVQGRPKVKTGCATCRTRKVKCDENKPFCQKCVNTGRTCDGYESPFRFFASQPVKNAHAGGIKPNAVAGLQSIRPISVKIAPQDIDLLNRYFSTKTLFDVKLGCNDEARQVLQASLTDPPIRHAVSSLRALRSDLETSGNIPASVAQRTPNYNYGLQQYSMALRGLASKLSSPSSDGLKSALLCCQVLISIEQVRGNFSAMALHIIRGLTITHEYRARPYFLAAHKLMPAHHSPLAFFDIFVIKMFAAPCKFSEPSAAAADVSGTTLSACVTSPYQQPVESRDLRTIAPNMRTELVRIAESTLEFLAKVSQVQSVGNALRLVCEKAALLDSLESWLSHLELVLMETRPPGPEPISVSFMRCFHLILKIVLLGALDSSPDLDTRLQTENERLQGVADTLDERVRAYKTCSQE
;
A
#
# COMPACT_ATOMS: atom_id res chain seq x y z
N MET A 1 60.42 39.35 -48.85
CA MET A 1 60.11 39.86 -47.50
C MET A 1 58.60 39.97 -47.38
N ALA A 2 57.97 39.08 -46.62
CA ALA A 2 56.53 38.96 -46.54
C ALA A 2 55.94 39.98 -45.54
N THR A 3 55.06 40.84 -46.03
CA THR A 3 54.30 41.82 -45.25
C THR A 3 53.12 41.14 -44.54
N SER A 4 53.13 41.25 -43.22
CA SER A 4 52.08 40.80 -42.30
C SER A 4 50.83 41.65 -42.43
N LEU A 5 49.68 41.03 -42.69
CA LEU A 5 48.36 41.64 -42.53
C LEU A 5 47.61 40.89 -41.42
N VAL A 6 47.49 41.60 -40.30
CA VAL A 6 46.71 41.23 -39.13
C VAL A 6 45.23 41.14 -39.51
N THR A 7 44.67 39.94 -39.44
CA THR A 7 43.21 39.75 -39.43
C THR A 7 42.71 39.63 -37.98
N ARG A 8 41.79 40.53 -37.65
CA ARG A 8 41.20 40.79 -36.34
C ARG A 8 40.47 39.53 -35.83
N LYS A 9 41.02 38.90 -34.78
CA LYS A 9 40.41 37.76 -34.09
C LYS A 9 39.11 38.22 -33.43
N ARG A 10 37.94 37.77 -33.94
CA ARG A 10 36.66 37.96 -33.24
C ARG A 10 36.74 37.22 -31.91
N ASN A 11 36.78 37.98 -30.82
CA ASN A 11 36.69 37.45 -29.48
C ASN A 11 35.23 37.01 -29.23
N VAL A 12 34.88 35.81 -29.66
CA VAL A 12 33.68 35.14 -29.18
C VAL A 12 34.06 34.53 -27.83
N GLN A 13 34.03 35.36 -26.79
CA GLN A 13 33.97 34.87 -25.42
C GLN A 13 32.83 33.85 -25.36
N GLY A 14 33.21 32.57 -25.29
CA GLY A 14 32.28 31.47 -25.19
C GLY A 14 31.45 31.65 -23.92
N ARG A 15 30.21 32.12 -24.07
CA ARG A 15 29.24 32.11 -22.98
C ARG A 15 29.24 30.70 -22.36
N PRO A 16 29.24 30.58 -21.03
CA PRO A 16 29.28 29.28 -20.37
C PRO A 16 28.16 28.40 -20.94
N LYS A 17 28.53 27.21 -21.42
CA LYS A 17 27.56 26.23 -21.93
C LYS A 17 26.62 25.90 -20.78
N VAL A 18 25.38 26.38 -20.85
CA VAL A 18 24.32 26.03 -19.90
C VAL A 18 24.14 24.51 -19.93
N LYS A 19 24.52 23.83 -18.84
CA LYS A 19 24.43 22.37 -18.65
C LYS A 19 23.01 21.93 -18.29
N THR A 20 22.00 22.59 -18.86
CA THR A 20 20.58 22.42 -18.50
C THR A 20 19.73 21.91 -19.66
N GLY A 21 20.29 21.76 -20.87
CA GLY A 21 19.58 21.17 -22.01
C GLY A 21 19.40 19.64 -21.91
N CYS A 22 18.46 19.05 -22.67
CA CYS A 22 18.25 17.60 -22.66
C CYS A 22 19.43 16.84 -23.27
N ALA A 23 19.60 15.56 -22.91
CA ALA A 23 20.71 14.73 -23.33
C ALA A 23 20.78 14.61 -24.87
N THR A 24 19.65 14.48 -25.57
CA THR A 24 19.61 14.42 -27.03
C THR A 24 20.11 15.71 -27.68
N CYS A 25 19.68 16.88 -27.19
CA CYS A 25 20.15 18.17 -27.70
C CYS A 25 21.65 18.40 -27.41
N ARG A 26 22.16 17.90 -26.27
CA ARG A 26 23.59 17.92 -25.94
C ARG A 26 24.40 17.04 -26.88
N THR A 27 23.98 15.80 -27.12
CA THR A 27 24.61 14.88 -28.08
C THR A 27 24.65 15.48 -29.47
N ARG A 28 23.56 16.13 -29.88
CA ARG A 28 23.44 16.82 -31.17
C ARG A 28 24.16 18.17 -31.23
N LYS A 29 24.70 18.68 -30.11
CA LYS A 29 25.34 20.00 -29.98
C LYS A 29 24.44 21.15 -30.47
N VAL A 30 23.12 21.05 -30.27
CA VAL A 30 22.14 22.11 -30.58
C VAL A 30 21.58 22.73 -29.30
N LYS A 31 21.27 24.04 -29.31
CA LYS A 31 20.69 24.72 -28.15
C LYS A 31 19.31 24.16 -27.82
N CYS A 32 19.12 23.61 -26.62
CA CYS A 32 17.85 23.09 -26.14
C CYS A 32 16.91 24.24 -25.71
N ASP A 33 15.60 24.06 -25.89
CA ASP A 33 14.55 24.97 -25.43
C ASP A 33 14.07 24.69 -23.98
N GLU A 34 14.62 23.65 -23.35
CA GLU A 34 14.45 23.32 -21.91
C GLU A 34 13.01 23.01 -21.44
N ASN A 35 12.05 22.91 -22.37
CA ASN A 35 10.69 22.45 -22.09
C ASN A 35 10.67 21.01 -21.54
N LYS A 36 9.79 20.78 -20.55
CA LYS A 36 9.54 19.49 -19.91
C LYS A 36 8.13 19.01 -20.25
N PRO A 37 7.88 17.69 -20.45
CA PRO A 37 8.82 16.58 -20.29
C PRO A 37 9.80 16.38 -21.48
N PHE A 38 9.48 16.93 -22.66
CA PHE A 38 10.31 16.84 -23.86
C PHE A 38 10.55 18.23 -24.45
N CYS A 39 11.74 18.44 -25.01
CA CYS A 39 12.06 19.70 -25.67
C CYS A 39 11.47 19.73 -27.09
N GLN A 40 10.95 20.89 -27.51
CA GLN A 40 10.27 21.07 -28.80
C GLN A 40 11.19 20.79 -29.98
N LYS A 41 12.51 21.00 -29.84
CA LYS A 41 13.46 20.66 -30.91
C LYS A 41 13.59 19.16 -31.15
N CYS A 42 13.44 18.32 -30.13
CA CYS A 42 13.44 16.88 -30.32
C CYS A 42 12.12 16.43 -30.93
N VAL A 43 10.99 16.94 -30.40
CA VAL A 43 9.64 16.65 -30.91
C VAL A 43 9.48 17.04 -32.38
N ASN A 44 9.80 18.28 -32.75
CA ASN A 44 9.63 18.79 -34.11
C ASN A 44 10.58 18.15 -35.12
N THR A 45 11.63 17.48 -34.67
CA THR A 45 12.55 16.73 -35.56
C THR A 45 12.31 15.23 -35.54
N GLY A 46 11.18 14.78 -34.97
CA GLY A 46 10.76 13.39 -34.89
C GLY A 46 11.68 12.50 -34.05
N ARG A 47 12.45 13.07 -33.10
CA ARG A 47 13.40 12.33 -32.27
C ARG A 47 12.91 12.23 -30.83
N THR A 48 13.12 11.06 -30.23
CA THR A 48 12.91 10.85 -28.80
C THR A 48 13.84 11.76 -28.00
N CYS A 49 13.27 12.52 -27.06
CA CYS A 49 14.02 13.40 -26.18
C CYS A 49 14.44 12.63 -24.92
N ASP A 50 15.73 12.35 -24.78
CA ASP A 50 16.35 11.55 -23.70
C ASP A 50 16.37 12.27 -22.33
N GLY A 51 15.55 13.32 -22.18
CA GLY A 51 15.36 14.02 -20.93
C GLY A 51 16.59 14.80 -20.45
N TYR A 52 16.51 15.32 -19.22
CA TYR A 52 17.52 16.19 -18.61
C TYR A 52 18.32 15.41 -17.57
N GLU A 53 19.65 15.56 -17.54
CA GLU A 53 20.48 14.89 -16.54
C GLU A 53 20.15 15.38 -15.11
N SER A 54 19.84 14.44 -14.23
CA SER A 54 19.62 14.69 -12.80
C SER A 54 20.97 14.90 -12.06
N PRO A 55 21.07 15.80 -11.06
CA PRO A 55 22.32 16.08 -10.35
C PRO A 55 22.79 14.95 -9.41
N PHE A 56 22.07 13.83 -9.31
CA PHE A 56 22.36 12.77 -8.34
C PHE A 56 22.66 11.44 -9.05
N ARG A 57 23.93 11.21 -9.41
CA ARG A 57 24.47 9.86 -9.69
C ARG A 57 25.44 9.47 -8.58
N PHE A 58 25.18 8.34 -7.91
CA PHE A 58 26.19 7.66 -7.09
C PHE A 58 26.84 6.53 -7.89
N PHE A 59 28.14 6.40 -7.68
CA PHE A 59 29.09 5.56 -8.39
C PHE A 59 28.63 4.10 -8.53
N ALA A 60 28.34 3.67 -9.76
CA ALA A 60 28.53 2.26 -10.11
C ALA A 60 30.03 1.99 -10.12
N SER A 61 30.44 0.90 -9.48
CA SER A 61 31.79 0.36 -9.43
C SER A 61 32.53 0.57 -10.76
N GLN A 62 33.63 1.31 -10.70
CA GLN A 62 34.56 1.37 -11.83
C GLN A 62 35.08 -0.05 -12.11
N PRO A 63 35.19 -0.46 -13.39
CA PRO A 63 36.08 -1.55 -13.73
C PRO A 63 37.50 -1.08 -13.40
N VAL A 64 38.13 -1.78 -12.46
CA VAL A 64 39.54 -1.57 -12.09
C VAL A 64 40.37 -1.64 -13.36
N LYS A 65 41.06 -0.55 -13.66
CA LYS A 65 42.01 -0.47 -14.77
C LYS A 65 43.16 -1.43 -14.49
N ASN A 66 43.41 -2.32 -15.45
CA ASN A 66 44.58 -3.18 -15.51
C ASN A 66 45.87 -2.36 -15.41
N ALA A 67 46.76 -2.78 -14.51
CA ALA A 67 48.20 -2.65 -14.65
C ALA A 67 48.86 -3.68 -13.72
N HIS A 68 49.45 -4.74 -14.28
CA HIS A 68 50.89 -5.04 -14.25
C HIS A 68 51.19 -6.43 -14.82
N ALA A 69 52.38 -6.54 -15.40
CA ALA A 69 52.90 -7.61 -16.24
C ALA A 69 53.05 -8.98 -15.54
N GLY A 70 53.02 -10.03 -16.36
CA GLY A 70 53.45 -11.38 -15.98
C GLY A 70 52.89 -12.42 -16.95
N GLY A 71 53.55 -12.65 -18.08
CA GLY A 71 53.04 -13.53 -19.14
C GLY A 71 53.20 -15.01 -18.81
N ILE A 72 52.18 -15.82 -19.15
CA ILE A 72 52.27 -17.23 -19.59
C ILE A 72 51.14 -17.47 -20.63
N LYS A 73 51.46 -18.28 -21.64
CA LYS A 73 50.78 -18.51 -22.94
C LYS A 73 49.35 -19.09 -22.84
N PRO A 74 48.52 -18.94 -23.90
CA PRO A 74 47.17 -19.49 -23.96
C PRO A 74 47.16 -20.92 -24.54
N ASN A 75 46.50 -21.85 -23.86
CA ASN A 75 45.86 -22.99 -24.50
C ASN A 75 44.95 -23.72 -23.50
N ALA A 76 43.64 -23.65 -23.72
CA ALA A 76 42.70 -24.77 -23.64
C ALA A 76 41.27 -24.23 -23.58
N VAL A 77 40.50 -24.58 -24.61
CA VAL A 77 39.07 -24.40 -24.73
C VAL A 77 38.38 -25.22 -23.65
N ALA A 78 37.66 -24.58 -22.72
CA ALA A 78 36.73 -25.25 -21.82
C ALA A 78 35.56 -24.33 -21.45
N GLY A 79 34.41 -24.62 -22.05
CA GLY A 79 33.06 -24.38 -21.53
C GLY A 79 32.69 -22.98 -21.07
N LEU A 80 31.95 -22.25 -21.92
CA LEU A 80 30.97 -21.27 -21.42
C LEU A 80 29.97 -22.01 -20.53
N GLN A 81 30.21 -22.03 -19.22
CA GLN A 81 29.15 -22.28 -18.26
C GLN A 81 28.28 -21.03 -18.23
N SER A 82 27.16 -21.10 -18.95
CA SER A 82 26.01 -20.25 -18.76
C SER A 82 25.75 -20.10 -17.26
N ILE A 83 25.94 -18.89 -16.72
CA ILE A 83 25.47 -18.53 -15.38
C ILE A 83 23.96 -18.61 -15.46
N ARG A 84 23.41 -19.79 -15.15
CA ARG A 84 21.98 -19.96 -14.94
C ARG A 84 21.58 -19.01 -13.80
N PRO A 85 20.59 -18.13 -13.98
CA PRO A 85 20.10 -17.34 -12.86
C PRO A 85 19.63 -18.30 -11.79
N ILE A 86 20.24 -18.23 -10.60
CA ILE A 86 19.80 -18.97 -9.43
C ILE A 86 18.37 -18.50 -9.18
N SER A 87 17.38 -19.33 -9.50
CA SER A 87 16.01 -19.12 -9.06
C SER A 87 16.03 -19.27 -7.54
N VAL A 88 16.18 -18.16 -6.83
CA VAL A 88 16.10 -18.13 -5.37
C VAL A 88 14.67 -18.52 -5.02
N LYS A 89 14.48 -19.80 -4.68
CA LYS A 89 13.20 -20.30 -4.21
C LYS A 89 12.97 -19.72 -2.82
N ILE A 90 11.98 -18.84 -2.69
CA ILE A 90 11.61 -18.26 -1.40
C ILE A 90 11.09 -19.38 -0.50
N ALA A 91 11.62 -19.44 0.72
CA ALA A 91 11.24 -20.46 1.67
C ALA A 91 9.78 -20.25 2.13
N PRO A 92 8.97 -21.31 2.27
CA PRO A 92 7.60 -21.19 2.79
C PRO A 92 7.52 -20.48 4.15
N GLN A 93 8.55 -20.65 5.00
CA GLN A 93 8.63 -19.99 6.30
C GLN A 93 8.73 -18.46 6.18
N ASP A 94 9.46 -17.95 5.18
CA ASP A 94 9.57 -16.51 4.95
C ASP A 94 8.24 -15.91 4.48
N ILE A 95 7.48 -16.67 3.69
CA ILE A 95 6.14 -16.28 3.22
C ILE A 95 5.19 -16.20 4.41
N ASP A 96 5.15 -17.25 5.24
CA ASP A 96 4.30 -17.30 6.42
C ASP A 96 4.64 -16.16 7.40
N LEU A 97 5.94 -15.93 7.65
CA LEU A 97 6.43 -14.85 8.49
C LEU A 97 5.99 -13.46 7.97
N LEU A 98 6.15 -13.18 6.68
CA LEU A 98 5.74 -11.88 6.12
C LEU A 98 4.22 -11.73 6.11
N ASN A 99 3.48 -12.80 5.75
CA ASN A 99 2.03 -12.84 5.82
C ASN A 99 1.54 -12.52 7.25
N ARG A 100 2.18 -13.09 8.27
CA ARG A 100 1.92 -12.77 9.68
C ARG A 100 2.17 -11.28 9.97
N TYR A 101 3.25 -10.71 9.46
CA TYR A 101 3.63 -9.33 9.74
C TYR A 101 2.75 -8.27 9.08
N PHE A 102 1.92 -8.63 8.09
CA PHE A 102 1.05 -7.67 7.40
C PHE A 102 -0.02 -7.02 8.30
N SER A 103 -0.41 -7.64 9.41
CA SER A 103 -1.41 -7.08 10.34
C SER A 103 -1.04 -7.32 11.79
N THR A 104 -1.46 -6.41 12.68
CA THR A 104 -1.25 -6.56 14.13
C THR A 104 -2.17 -7.61 14.73
N LYS A 105 -3.25 -7.97 14.04
CA LYS A 105 -4.22 -8.99 14.48
C LYS A 105 -3.60 -10.39 14.61
N THR A 106 -2.52 -10.66 13.89
CA THR A 106 -1.85 -11.97 13.87
C THR A 106 -1.03 -12.23 15.13
N LEU A 107 -0.79 -11.22 15.96
CA LEU A 107 -0.27 -11.38 17.33
C LEU A 107 -1.22 -12.23 18.20
N PHE A 108 -2.46 -12.42 17.76
CA PHE A 108 -3.48 -13.25 18.40
C PHE A 108 -3.78 -14.51 17.56
N ASP A 109 -2.81 -15.03 16.81
CA ASP A 109 -2.94 -16.24 15.97
C ASP A 109 -4.04 -16.16 14.89
N VAL A 110 -4.32 -14.96 14.40
CA VAL A 110 -5.26 -14.74 13.29
C VAL A 110 -4.56 -15.00 11.95
N LYS A 111 -5.21 -15.76 11.06
CA LYS A 111 -4.74 -15.97 9.67
C LYS A 111 -5.31 -14.90 8.73
N LEU A 112 -4.46 -14.25 7.94
CA LEU A 112 -4.85 -13.19 6.98
C LEU A 112 -5.20 -13.69 5.57
N GLY A 113 -4.69 -14.86 5.15
CA GLY A 113 -4.87 -15.34 3.78
C GLY A 113 -4.10 -14.55 2.71
N CYS A 114 -3.02 -13.84 3.09
CA CYS A 114 -2.20 -13.02 2.20
C CYS A 114 -0.90 -13.71 1.74
N ASN A 115 -0.91 -15.04 1.60
CA ASN A 115 0.28 -15.82 1.24
C ASN A 115 0.81 -15.49 -0.16
N ASP A 116 -0.08 -15.23 -1.12
CA ASP A 116 0.32 -14.91 -2.50
C ASP A 116 0.88 -13.49 -2.59
N GLU A 117 0.32 -12.56 -1.83
CA GLU A 117 0.79 -11.19 -1.68
C GLU A 117 2.16 -11.16 -0.99
N ALA A 118 2.33 -11.92 0.10
CA ALA A 118 3.62 -12.08 0.77
C ALA A 118 4.68 -12.65 -0.19
N ARG A 119 4.32 -13.68 -0.96
CA ARG A 119 5.22 -14.26 -1.97
C ARG A 119 5.64 -13.21 -3.01
N GLN A 120 4.70 -12.43 -3.53
CA GLN A 120 4.98 -11.38 -4.52
C GLN A 120 5.91 -10.30 -3.96
N VAL A 121 5.66 -9.82 -2.74
CA VAL A 121 6.50 -8.84 -2.07
C VAL A 121 7.93 -9.38 -1.87
N LEU A 122 8.06 -10.62 -1.40
CA LEU A 122 9.38 -11.24 -1.20
C LEU A 122 10.13 -11.43 -2.52
N GLN A 123 9.45 -11.89 -3.58
CA GLN A 123 10.03 -12.03 -4.91
C GLN A 123 10.55 -10.69 -5.43
N ALA A 124 9.72 -9.64 -5.33
CA ALA A 124 10.09 -8.32 -5.81
C ALA A 124 11.20 -7.69 -4.96
N SER A 125 11.26 -7.99 -3.66
CA SER A 125 12.35 -7.52 -2.80
C SER A 125 13.72 -8.01 -3.29
N LEU A 126 13.85 -9.21 -3.87
CA LEU A 126 15.16 -9.70 -4.33
C LEU A 126 15.82 -8.76 -5.36
N THR A 127 15.02 -8.05 -6.16
CA THR A 127 15.51 -7.19 -7.25
C THR A 127 15.24 -5.70 -7.02
N ASP A 128 14.19 -5.32 -6.30
CA ASP A 128 13.78 -3.92 -6.09
C ASP A 128 14.20 -3.38 -4.70
N PRO A 129 15.16 -2.43 -4.63
CA PRO A 129 15.64 -1.89 -3.36
C PRO A 129 14.58 -1.22 -2.46
N PRO A 130 13.69 -0.34 -2.97
CA PRO A 130 12.58 0.20 -2.18
C PRO A 130 11.78 -0.87 -1.44
N ILE A 131 11.43 -1.96 -2.10
CA ILE A 131 10.67 -3.06 -1.49
C ILE A 131 11.51 -3.78 -0.42
N ARG A 132 12.82 -4.02 -0.64
CA ARG A 132 13.69 -4.59 0.40
C ARG A 132 13.72 -3.75 1.66
N HIS A 133 13.85 -2.44 1.49
CA HIS A 133 13.87 -1.50 2.60
C HIS A 133 12.52 -1.54 3.35
N ALA A 134 11.39 -1.59 2.63
CA ALA A 134 10.07 -1.72 3.24
C ALA A 134 9.95 -3.02 4.05
N VAL A 135 10.32 -4.17 3.47
CA VAL A 135 10.26 -5.48 4.15
C VAL A 135 11.18 -5.51 5.38
N SER A 136 12.39 -4.97 5.28
CA SER A 136 13.34 -4.90 6.39
C SER A 136 12.82 -4.01 7.52
N SER A 137 12.20 -2.87 7.17
CA SER A 137 11.53 -2.00 8.13
C SER A 137 10.41 -2.73 8.85
N LEU A 138 9.49 -3.37 8.11
CA LEU A 138 8.35 -4.06 8.71
C LEU A 138 8.83 -5.15 9.68
N ARG A 139 9.83 -5.96 9.29
CA ARG A 139 10.38 -7.02 10.15
C ARG A 139 11.00 -6.45 11.43
N ALA A 140 11.81 -5.40 11.32
CA ALA A 140 12.47 -4.79 12.47
C ALA A 140 11.44 -4.20 13.45
N LEU A 141 10.48 -3.41 12.95
CA LEU A 141 9.44 -2.80 13.77
C LEU A 141 8.48 -3.83 14.38
N ARG A 142 8.19 -4.92 13.65
CA ARG A 142 7.37 -6.02 14.17
C ARG A 142 8.04 -6.79 15.29
N SER A 143 9.31 -7.17 15.08
CA SER A 143 10.10 -7.87 16.08
C SER A 143 10.25 -7.03 17.35
N ASP A 144 10.45 -5.72 17.20
CA ASP A 144 10.48 -4.78 18.32
C ASP A 144 9.14 -4.73 19.07
N LEU A 145 8.01 -4.60 18.35
CA LEU A 145 6.68 -4.60 18.95
C LEU A 145 6.37 -5.91 19.70
N GLU A 146 6.73 -7.06 19.12
CA GLU A 146 6.56 -8.40 19.73
C GLU A 146 7.40 -8.57 21.00
N THR A 147 8.62 -8.01 21.01
CA THR A 147 9.52 -8.09 22.17
C THR A 147 9.12 -7.11 23.27
N SER A 148 8.65 -5.90 22.89
CA SER A 148 8.25 -4.85 23.81
C SER A 148 6.90 -5.10 24.49
N GLY A 149 6.05 -6.00 23.96
CA GLY A 149 4.77 -6.36 24.57
C GLY A 149 4.86 -6.90 26.01
N ASN A 150 6.07 -7.27 26.45
CA ASN A 150 6.35 -7.79 27.79
C ASN A 150 6.99 -6.75 28.75
N ILE A 151 7.24 -5.51 28.31
CA ILE A 151 7.93 -4.48 29.12
C ILE A 151 7.01 -3.26 29.33
N PRO A 152 6.85 -2.75 30.57
CA PRO A 152 6.09 -1.53 30.84
C PRO A 152 6.61 -0.32 30.03
N ALA A 153 5.68 0.45 29.47
CA ALA A 153 5.98 1.60 28.59
C ALA A 153 6.87 2.67 29.25
N SER A 154 6.90 2.73 30.59
CA SER A 154 7.73 3.66 31.37
C SER A 154 9.24 3.36 31.32
N VAL A 155 9.65 2.17 30.86
CA VAL A 155 11.06 1.73 30.76
C VAL A 155 11.50 1.51 29.31
N ALA A 156 10.60 1.62 28.34
CA ALA A 156 10.88 1.36 26.93
C ALA A 156 11.74 2.46 26.29
N GLN A 157 13.08 2.36 26.41
CA GLN A 157 13.99 3.11 25.55
C GLN A 157 13.82 2.63 24.10
N ARG A 158 13.88 3.56 23.13
CA ARG A 158 13.86 3.22 21.69
C ARG A 158 14.99 2.23 21.39
N THR A 159 14.61 1.00 21.04
CA THR A 159 15.60 -0.03 20.77
C THR A 159 16.41 0.30 19.51
N PRO A 160 17.66 -0.18 19.40
CA PRO A 160 18.42 -0.09 18.16
C PRO A 160 17.66 -0.67 16.96
N ASN A 161 16.83 -1.69 17.18
CA ASN A 161 16.03 -2.35 16.15
C ASN A 161 14.90 -1.42 15.63
N TYR A 162 14.24 -0.68 16.52
CA TYR A 162 13.26 0.33 16.15
C TYR A 162 13.87 1.43 15.27
N ASN A 163 15.05 1.95 15.68
CA ASN A 163 15.75 2.99 14.93
C ASN A 163 16.18 2.50 13.54
N TYR A 164 16.70 1.26 13.43
CA TYR A 164 16.99 0.62 12.15
C TYR A 164 15.74 0.52 11.29
N GLY A 165 14.61 0.09 11.87
CA GLY A 165 13.32 0.04 11.19
C GLY A 165 12.92 1.38 10.57
N LEU A 166 12.97 2.47 11.34
CA LEU A 166 12.66 3.83 10.83
C LEU A 166 13.62 4.30 9.73
N GLN A 167 14.90 3.94 9.81
CA GLN A 167 15.85 4.25 8.74
C GLN A 167 15.48 3.53 7.44
N GLN A 168 15.16 2.23 7.52
CA GLN A 168 14.74 1.43 6.37
C GLN A 168 13.42 1.96 5.79
N TYR A 169 12.45 2.31 6.62
CA TYR A 169 11.22 2.97 6.21
C TYR A 169 11.49 4.25 5.39
N SER A 170 12.37 5.12 5.89
CA SER A 170 12.75 6.36 5.22
C SER A 170 13.43 6.12 3.87
N MET A 171 14.19 5.03 3.73
CA MET A 171 14.78 4.62 2.44
C MET A 171 13.70 4.11 1.48
N ALA A 172 12.74 3.32 1.97
CA ALA A 172 11.62 2.83 1.18
C ALA A 172 10.76 3.97 0.62
N LEU A 173 10.42 4.97 1.45
CA LEU A 173 9.66 6.16 1.01
C LEU A 173 10.38 6.97 -0.08
N ARG A 174 11.69 7.20 0.08
CA ARG A 174 12.50 7.89 -0.94
C ARG A 174 12.52 7.11 -2.26
N GLY A 175 12.68 5.79 -2.16
CA GLY A 175 12.61 4.87 -3.29
C GLY A 175 11.26 4.93 -4.00
N LEU A 176 10.16 4.85 -3.24
CA LEU A 176 8.80 4.97 -3.74
C LEU A 176 8.56 6.30 -4.47
N ALA A 177 8.93 7.43 -3.86
CA ALA A 177 8.82 8.74 -4.48
C ALA A 177 9.59 8.82 -5.81
N SER A 178 10.79 8.23 -5.87
CA SER A 178 11.58 8.16 -7.10
C SER A 178 10.90 7.32 -8.19
N LYS A 179 10.26 6.20 -7.84
CA LYS A 179 9.54 5.34 -8.80
C LYS A 179 8.28 6.02 -9.35
N LEU A 180 7.61 6.81 -8.51
CA LEU A 180 6.40 7.56 -8.90
C LEU A 180 6.70 8.83 -9.69
N SER A 181 7.91 9.38 -9.61
CA SER A 181 8.30 10.58 -10.35
C SER A 181 8.37 10.37 -11.87
N SER A 182 8.61 9.13 -12.32
CA SER A 182 8.59 8.73 -13.72
C SER A 182 7.98 7.34 -13.83
N PRO A 183 6.63 7.23 -13.86
CA PRO A 183 5.94 5.97 -13.72
C PRO A 183 6.21 5.06 -14.93
N SER A 184 6.87 3.93 -14.67
CA SER A 184 6.95 2.80 -15.58
C SER A 184 6.09 1.67 -15.03
N SER A 185 5.75 0.69 -15.86
CA SER A 185 4.96 -0.46 -15.39
C SER A 185 5.61 -1.19 -14.20
N ASP A 186 6.92 -1.44 -14.26
CA ASP A 186 7.68 -2.02 -13.15
C ASP A 186 7.74 -1.08 -11.94
N GLY A 187 7.81 0.24 -12.18
CA GLY A 187 7.77 1.26 -11.14
C GLY A 187 6.44 1.31 -10.40
N LEU A 188 5.32 1.15 -11.11
CA LEU A 188 3.98 1.11 -10.54
C LEU A 188 3.73 -0.18 -9.76
N LYS A 189 4.17 -1.33 -10.31
CA LYS A 189 4.13 -2.60 -9.56
C LYS A 189 4.97 -2.50 -8.28
N SER A 190 6.17 -1.92 -8.36
CA SER A 190 7.00 -1.65 -7.20
C SER A 190 6.31 -0.74 -6.19
N ALA A 191 5.66 0.33 -6.66
CA ALA A 191 4.93 1.25 -5.81
C ALA A 191 3.76 0.58 -5.07
N LEU A 192 2.97 -0.25 -5.76
CA LEU A 192 1.85 -0.98 -5.15
C LEU A 192 2.32 -1.96 -4.08
N LEU A 193 3.37 -2.74 -4.36
CA LEU A 193 3.96 -3.67 -3.38
C LEU A 193 4.58 -2.93 -2.19
N CYS A 194 5.23 -1.78 -2.42
CA CYS A 194 5.69 -0.89 -1.35
C CYS A 194 4.51 -0.41 -0.50
N CYS A 195 3.41 0.07 -1.10
CA CYS A 195 2.23 0.52 -0.37
C CYS A 195 1.65 -0.59 0.52
N GLN A 196 1.62 -1.86 0.08
CA GLN A 196 1.17 -2.99 0.91
C GLN A 196 1.98 -3.08 2.22
N VAL A 197 3.31 -3.03 2.10
CA VAL A 197 4.20 -3.12 3.27
C VAL A 197 4.15 -1.86 4.13
N LEU A 198 4.04 -0.68 3.52
CA LEU A 198 3.94 0.61 4.23
C LEU A 198 2.65 0.71 5.04
N ILE A 199 1.52 0.21 4.53
CA ILE A 199 0.28 0.07 5.29
C ILE A 199 0.50 -0.74 6.57
N SER A 200 1.24 -1.84 6.48
CA SER A 200 1.57 -2.67 7.64
C SER A 200 2.54 -1.97 8.62
N ILE A 201 3.49 -1.18 8.11
CA ILE A 201 4.40 -0.37 8.93
C ILE A 201 3.62 0.71 9.69
N GLU A 202 2.71 1.42 9.03
CA GLU A 202 1.91 2.46 9.68
C GLU A 202 0.97 1.87 10.75
N GLN A 203 0.42 0.67 10.54
CA GLN A 203 -0.32 -0.06 11.59
C GLN A 203 0.54 -0.34 12.82
N VAL A 204 1.78 -0.79 12.64
CA VAL A 204 2.71 -1.06 13.75
C VAL A 204 3.05 0.23 14.50
N ARG A 205 3.23 1.33 13.77
CA ARG A 205 3.50 2.66 14.33
C ARG A 205 2.25 3.32 14.95
N GLY A 206 1.07 2.80 14.66
CA GLY A 206 -0.22 3.35 15.06
C GLY A 206 -0.55 4.67 14.38
N ASN A 207 -0.07 4.89 13.16
CA ASN A 207 -0.34 6.08 12.36
C ASN A 207 -1.43 5.78 11.31
N PHE A 208 -2.70 5.90 11.69
CA PHE A 208 -3.81 5.50 10.83
C PHE A 208 -4.08 6.50 9.70
N SER A 209 -3.75 7.78 9.92
CA SER A 209 -3.79 8.81 8.90
C SER A 209 -2.88 8.48 7.71
N ALA A 210 -1.61 8.16 7.98
CA ALA A 210 -0.65 7.77 6.94
C ALA A 210 -0.99 6.41 6.32
N MET A 211 -1.55 5.48 7.10
CA MET A 211 -2.05 4.20 6.60
C MET A 211 -3.13 4.42 5.52
N ALA A 212 -4.12 5.29 5.80
CA ALA A 212 -5.17 5.63 4.85
C ALA A 212 -4.61 6.31 3.60
N LEU A 213 -3.63 7.19 3.74
CA LEU A 213 -2.95 7.81 2.60
C LEU A 213 -2.32 6.75 1.67
N HIS A 214 -1.64 5.74 2.22
CA HIS A 214 -1.08 4.65 1.40
C HIS A 214 -2.16 3.80 0.71
N ILE A 215 -3.30 3.57 1.37
CA ILE A 215 -4.47 2.89 0.78
C ILE A 215 -5.02 3.71 -0.39
N ILE A 216 -5.34 4.99 -0.16
CA ILE A 216 -5.90 5.89 -1.16
C ILE A 216 -4.97 5.96 -2.37
N ARG A 217 -3.68 6.24 -2.17
CA ARG A 217 -2.72 6.32 -3.28
C ARG A 217 -2.55 5.01 -4.03
N GLY A 218 -2.54 3.87 -3.33
CA GLY A 218 -2.49 2.55 -3.97
C GLY A 218 -3.73 2.27 -4.83
N LEU A 219 -4.94 2.57 -4.31
CA LEU A 219 -6.18 2.42 -5.05
C LEU A 219 -6.25 3.36 -6.26
N THR A 220 -5.83 4.62 -6.11
CA THR A 220 -5.71 5.57 -7.22
C THR A 220 -4.80 5.03 -8.32
N ILE A 221 -3.62 4.50 -7.99
CA ILE A 221 -2.72 3.89 -8.98
C ILE A 221 -3.40 2.70 -9.70
N THR A 222 -4.10 1.82 -8.97
CA THR A 222 -4.80 0.70 -9.60
C THR A 222 -5.90 1.14 -10.56
N HIS A 223 -6.56 2.25 -10.25
CA HIS A 223 -7.62 2.82 -11.07
C HIS A 223 -7.06 3.55 -12.32
N GLU A 224 -6.15 4.51 -12.12
CA GLU A 224 -5.56 5.33 -13.19
C GLU A 224 -4.87 4.47 -14.26
N TYR A 225 -4.17 3.41 -13.82
CA TYR A 225 -3.43 2.52 -14.72
C TYR A 225 -4.20 1.25 -15.09
N ARG A 226 -5.51 1.20 -14.84
CA ARG A 226 -6.44 0.15 -15.27
C ARG A 226 -5.92 -1.27 -14.99
N ALA A 227 -5.69 -1.56 -13.71
CA ALA A 227 -5.25 -2.88 -13.24
C ALA A 227 -6.27 -4.01 -13.51
N ARG A 228 -7.52 -3.65 -13.83
CA ARG A 228 -8.63 -4.55 -14.15
C ARG A 228 -9.31 -4.13 -15.46
N PRO A 229 -10.04 -5.04 -16.13
CA PRO A 229 -10.91 -4.69 -17.25
C PRO A 229 -11.89 -3.57 -16.86
N TYR A 230 -12.20 -2.70 -17.81
CA TYR A 230 -13.02 -1.50 -17.58
C TYR A 230 -13.84 -1.15 -18.82
N PHE A 231 -14.87 -0.33 -18.65
CA PHE A 231 -15.66 0.18 -19.76
C PHE A 231 -15.15 1.55 -20.20
N LEU A 232 -14.80 1.69 -21.48
CA LEU A 232 -14.48 2.99 -22.07
C LEU A 232 -15.75 3.77 -22.48
N ALA A 233 -16.82 3.03 -22.79
CA ALA A 233 -18.16 3.51 -23.10
C ALA A 233 -19.17 2.37 -22.81
N ALA A 234 -20.48 2.67 -22.84
CA ALA A 234 -21.57 1.77 -22.39
C ALA A 234 -21.53 0.32 -22.94
N HIS A 235 -20.81 0.06 -24.04
CA HIS A 235 -20.65 -1.29 -24.61
C HIS A 235 -19.23 -1.60 -25.10
N LYS A 236 -18.23 -0.82 -24.66
CA LYS A 236 -16.83 -1.01 -25.06
C LYS A 236 -15.98 -1.44 -23.87
N LEU A 237 -15.92 -2.75 -23.65
CA LEU A 237 -15.08 -3.38 -22.65
C LEU A 237 -13.62 -3.38 -23.12
N MET A 238 -12.73 -2.82 -22.32
CA MET A 238 -11.28 -2.84 -22.54
C MET A 238 -10.63 -3.82 -21.56
N PRO A 239 -9.61 -4.58 -22.00
CA PRO A 239 -8.84 -5.44 -21.11
C PRO A 239 -8.03 -4.60 -20.11
N ALA A 240 -7.58 -5.25 -19.03
CA ALA A 240 -6.57 -4.65 -18.16
C ALA A 240 -5.28 -4.34 -18.94
N HIS A 241 -4.55 -3.29 -18.56
CA HIS A 241 -3.27 -2.99 -19.20
C HIS A 241 -2.23 -4.11 -18.95
N HIS A 242 -1.45 -4.47 -19.97
CA HIS A 242 -0.66 -5.72 -20.13
C HIS A 242 0.55 -5.92 -19.20
N SER A 243 0.52 -5.40 -17.98
CA SER A 243 1.46 -5.80 -16.94
C SER A 243 0.68 -6.03 -15.66
N PRO A 244 0.79 -7.20 -15.01
CA PRO A 244 0.04 -7.51 -13.82
C PRO A 244 0.56 -6.63 -12.68
N LEU A 245 -0.03 -5.44 -12.57
CA LEU A 245 -0.03 -4.64 -11.37
C LEU A 245 -0.48 -5.55 -10.23
N ALA A 246 0.16 -5.43 -9.07
CA ALA A 246 -0.27 -6.20 -7.91
C ALA A 246 -1.73 -5.86 -7.59
N PHE A 247 -2.57 -6.87 -7.32
CA PHE A 247 -3.97 -6.67 -6.90
C PHE A 247 -4.00 -6.12 -5.47
N PHE A 248 -3.70 -4.84 -5.36
CA PHE A 248 -3.56 -4.10 -4.12
C PHE A 248 -4.89 -4.01 -3.37
N ASP A 249 -5.99 -3.85 -4.09
CA ASP A 249 -7.36 -3.90 -3.57
C ASP A 249 -7.65 -5.20 -2.80
N ILE A 250 -7.27 -6.35 -3.34
CA ILE A 250 -7.42 -7.66 -2.69
C ILE A 250 -6.67 -7.69 -1.35
N PHE A 251 -5.42 -7.21 -1.33
CA PHE A 251 -4.62 -7.15 -0.11
C PHE A 251 -5.31 -6.33 1.00
N VAL A 252 -5.77 -5.12 0.65
CA VAL A 252 -6.39 -4.21 1.63
C VAL A 252 -7.69 -4.84 2.16
N ILE A 253 -8.52 -5.42 1.29
CA ILE A 253 -9.77 -6.06 1.71
C ILE A 253 -9.49 -7.22 2.68
N LYS A 254 -8.59 -8.14 2.33
CA LYS A 254 -8.23 -9.29 3.20
C LYS A 254 -7.70 -8.82 4.57
N MET A 255 -6.85 -7.81 4.58
CA MET A 255 -6.27 -7.27 5.81
C MET A 255 -7.34 -6.70 6.77
N PHE A 256 -8.33 -5.98 6.25
CA PHE A 256 -9.43 -5.45 7.06
C PHE A 256 -10.45 -6.54 7.44
N ALA A 257 -10.78 -7.45 6.52
CA ALA A 257 -11.70 -8.57 6.73
C ALA A 257 -11.22 -9.54 7.81
N ALA A 258 -9.90 -9.66 8.00
CA ALA A 258 -9.32 -10.60 8.95
C ALA A 258 -9.96 -10.49 10.36
N PRO A 259 -10.24 -11.64 11.02
CA PRO A 259 -10.82 -11.67 12.35
C PRO A 259 -10.04 -10.82 13.37
N CYS A 260 -10.74 -10.20 14.31
CA CYS A 260 -10.11 -9.58 15.47
C CYS A 260 -10.48 -10.39 16.71
N LYS A 261 -9.52 -11.02 17.38
CA LYS A 261 -9.78 -11.71 18.66
C LYS A 261 -10.02 -10.77 19.84
N PHE A 262 -9.84 -9.46 19.66
CA PHE A 262 -10.12 -8.45 20.68
C PHE A 262 -11.61 -8.37 21.11
N SER A 263 -12.52 -9.04 20.39
CA SER A 263 -13.96 -9.05 20.68
C SER A 263 -14.48 -10.32 21.35
N GLU A 264 -13.63 -11.30 21.67
CA GLU A 264 -14.05 -12.49 22.44
C GLU A 264 -13.82 -12.24 23.94
N PRO A 265 -14.86 -12.26 24.79
CA PRO A 265 -14.64 -12.33 26.22
C PRO A 265 -13.92 -13.65 26.51
N SER A 266 -12.78 -13.56 27.20
CA SER A 266 -12.13 -14.75 27.76
C SER A 266 -13.15 -15.49 28.61
N ALA A 267 -13.48 -16.73 28.22
CA ALA A 267 -14.30 -17.65 28.99
C ALA A 267 -13.57 -18.15 30.27
N ALA A 268 -12.82 -17.28 30.94
CA ALA A 268 -12.00 -17.57 32.11
C ALA A 268 -12.50 -16.85 33.37
N ALA A 269 -13.78 -16.47 33.42
CA ALA A 269 -14.44 -15.97 34.63
C ALA A 269 -15.65 -16.83 35.02
N ALA A 270 -15.61 -18.12 34.71
CA ALA A 270 -16.45 -19.12 35.36
C ALA A 270 -15.53 -20.11 36.09
N ASP A 271 -15.81 -20.28 37.38
CA ASP A 271 -15.27 -21.27 38.32
C ASP A 271 -13.82 -21.09 38.80
N VAL A 272 -13.66 -20.48 39.98
CA VAL A 272 -13.09 -21.15 41.17
C VAL A 272 -13.71 -20.57 42.45
N SER A 273 -14.60 -21.37 43.05
CA SER A 273 -14.98 -21.53 44.46
C SER A 273 -14.78 -20.42 45.51
N GLY A 274 -15.89 -20.05 46.17
CA GLY A 274 -16.06 -20.31 47.62
C GLY A 274 -16.22 -19.12 48.56
N THR A 275 -17.38 -19.08 49.24
CA THR A 275 -17.62 -18.62 50.65
C THR A 275 -18.63 -17.47 50.84
N THR A 276 -19.90 -17.87 50.96
CA THR A 276 -20.98 -17.51 51.93
C THR A 276 -21.41 -16.07 52.28
N LEU A 277 -22.75 -15.95 52.39
CA LEU A 277 -23.64 -14.95 53.07
C LEU A 277 -24.02 -13.73 52.20
N SER A 278 -25.28 -13.31 52.04
CA SER A 278 -26.54 -13.57 52.75
C SER A 278 -27.73 -13.24 51.83
N ALA A 279 -28.84 -13.96 52.02
CA ALA A 279 -30.07 -13.88 51.24
C ALA A 279 -30.88 -12.59 51.47
N CYS A 280 -31.63 -12.17 50.45
CA CYS A 280 -33.06 -11.86 50.60
C CYS A 280 -33.80 -11.99 49.26
N VAL A 281 -34.89 -12.75 49.31
CA VAL A 281 -35.80 -13.09 48.21
C VAL A 281 -37.00 -12.14 48.28
N THR A 282 -37.34 -11.49 47.15
CA THR A 282 -38.71 -11.00 46.89
C THR A 282 -39.02 -10.99 45.39
N SER A 283 -39.87 -11.96 45.00
CA SER A 283 -40.94 -11.98 43.98
C SER A 283 -40.70 -11.58 42.50
N PRO A 284 -41.32 -12.27 41.52
CA PRO A 284 -41.06 -12.12 40.10
C PRO A 284 -42.11 -11.22 39.44
N TYR A 285 -41.82 -9.95 39.16
CA TYR A 285 -42.56 -9.19 38.15
C TYR A 285 -41.71 -8.00 37.66
N GLN A 286 -41.73 -7.81 36.34
CA GLN A 286 -41.04 -6.79 35.53
C GLN A 286 -39.57 -7.10 35.18
N GLN A 287 -39.40 -7.86 34.09
CA GLN A 287 -38.26 -7.66 33.19
C GLN A 287 -38.37 -6.26 32.57
N PRO A 288 -37.35 -5.39 32.69
CA PRO A 288 -37.13 -4.34 31.71
C PRO A 288 -36.32 -4.92 30.56
N VAL A 289 -36.80 -4.61 29.36
CA VAL A 289 -36.22 -4.86 28.05
C VAL A 289 -34.68 -4.68 28.06
N GLU A 290 -34.01 -5.69 27.51
CA GLU A 290 -32.57 -5.80 27.31
C GLU A 290 -31.91 -4.48 26.89
N SER A 291 -31.02 -3.93 27.72
CA SER A 291 -30.01 -3.00 27.23
C SER A 291 -29.03 -3.81 26.37
N ARG A 292 -29.23 -3.80 25.04
CA ARG A 292 -28.26 -4.37 24.10
C ARG A 292 -26.94 -3.63 24.24
N ASP A 293 -25.99 -4.23 24.96
CA ASP A 293 -24.65 -3.70 25.10
C ASP A 293 -24.01 -3.52 23.72
N LEU A 294 -23.41 -2.35 23.46
CA LEU A 294 -22.68 -2.05 22.21
C LEU A 294 -21.61 -3.11 21.86
N ARG A 295 -21.13 -3.85 22.86
CA ARG A 295 -20.21 -4.99 22.72
C ARG A 295 -20.80 -6.16 21.94
N THR A 296 -22.12 -6.38 21.98
CA THR A 296 -22.81 -7.48 21.29
C THR A 296 -23.23 -7.09 19.87
N ILE A 297 -23.44 -5.79 19.62
CA ILE A 297 -23.87 -5.32 18.29
C ILE A 297 -22.68 -5.17 17.33
N ALA A 298 -21.51 -4.77 17.82
CA ALA A 298 -20.30 -4.64 17.00
C ALA A 298 -19.85 -5.97 16.31
N PRO A 299 -19.90 -7.15 16.95
CA PRO A 299 -19.62 -8.44 16.31
C PRO A 299 -20.56 -8.78 15.15
N ASN A 300 -21.86 -8.51 15.28
CA ASN A 300 -22.84 -8.78 14.23
C ASN A 300 -22.62 -7.86 13.03
N MET A 301 -22.44 -6.56 13.27
CA MET A 301 -22.15 -5.59 12.20
C MET A 301 -20.85 -5.90 11.48
N ARG A 302 -19.80 -6.30 12.22
CA ARG A 302 -18.54 -6.73 11.63
C ARG A 302 -18.73 -7.97 10.76
N THR A 303 -19.48 -8.95 11.21
CA THR A 303 -19.72 -10.20 10.48
C THR A 303 -20.43 -9.94 9.15
N GLU A 304 -21.46 -9.10 9.14
CA GLU A 304 -22.13 -8.68 7.90
C GLU A 304 -21.15 -7.98 6.94
N LEU A 305 -20.34 -7.06 7.44
CA LEU A 305 -19.37 -6.34 6.60
C LEU A 305 -18.29 -7.28 6.02
N VAL A 306 -17.87 -8.30 6.78
CA VAL A 306 -16.96 -9.35 6.29
C VAL A 306 -17.61 -10.18 5.19
N ARG A 307 -18.90 -10.54 5.31
CA ARG A 307 -19.61 -11.25 4.23
C ARG A 307 -19.68 -10.41 2.96
N ILE A 308 -19.97 -9.11 3.07
CA ILE A 308 -19.95 -8.20 1.90
C ILE A 308 -18.55 -8.15 1.28
N ALA A 309 -17.50 -8.17 2.11
CA ALA A 309 -16.12 -8.19 1.63
C ALA A 309 -15.74 -9.48 0.90
N GLU A 310 -16.19 -10.64 1.38
CA GLU A 310 -16.00 -11.93 0.71
C GLU A 310 -16.68 -11.95 -0.66
N SER A 311 -17.94 -11.50 -0.74
CA SER A 311 -18.66 -11.34 -2.00
C SER A 311 -17.97 -10.33 -2.93
N THR A 312 -17.39 -9.26 -2.37
CA THR A 312 -16.60 -8.28 -3.13
C THR A 312 -15.33 -8.91 -3.71
N LEU A 313 -14.63 -9.76 -2.96
CA LEU A 313 -13.45 -10.48 -3.45
C LEU A 313 -13.81 -11.46 -4.58
N GLU A 314 -14.93 -12.17 -4.45
CA GLU A 314 -15.44 -13.06 -5.50
C GLU A 314 -15.81 -12.27 -6.76
N PHE A 315 -16.53 -11.16 -6.60
CA PHE A 315 -16.85 -10.23 -7.68
C PHE A 315 -15.57 -9.75 -8.40
N LEU A 316 -14.55 -9.27 -7.66
CA LEU A 316 -13.30 -8.81 -8.25
C LEU A 316 -12.56 -9.92 -9.01
N ALA A 317 -12.61 -11.17 -8.52
CA ALA A 317 -12.04 -12.32 -9.22
C ALA A 317 -12.74 -12.56 -10.57
N LYS A 318 -14.08 -12.45 -10.62
CA LYS A 318 -14.86 -12.52 -11.88
C LYS A 318 -14.50 -11.36 -12.81
N VAL A 319 -14.36 -10.14 -12.29
CA VAL A 319 -13.96 -8.95 -13.08
C VAL A 319 -12.59 -9.13 -13.71
N SER A 320 -11.60 -9.69 -13.00
CA SER A 320 -10.26 -9.95 -13.56
C SER A 320 -10.27 -10.87 -14.77
N GLN A 321 -11.26 -11.75 -14.88
CA GLN A 321 -11.33 -12.80 -15.91
C GLN A 321 -12.33 -12.45 -17.04
N VAL A 322 -13.03 -11.33 -16.95
CA VAL A 322 -14.09 -10.99 -17.89
C VAL A 322 -13.53 -10.64 -19.26
N GLN A 323 -14.07 -11.29 -20.31
CA GLN A 323 -13.64 -11.09 -21.69
C GLN A 323 -14.79 -10.67 -22.62
N SER A 324 -16.05 -10.85 -22.20
CA SER A 324 -17.22 -10.52 -23.00
C SER A 324 -18.02 -9.36 -22.39
N VAL A 325 -18.56 -8.51 -23.27
CA VAL A 325 -19.39 -7.36 -22.86
C VAL A 325 -20.64 -7.84 -22.10
N GLY A 326 -21.29 -8.92 -22.54
CA GLY A 326 -22.48 -9.46 -21.87
C GLY A 326 -22.21 -9.92 -20.44
N ASN A 327 -21.09 -10.60 -20.18
CA ASN A 327 -20.71 -10.99 -18.81
C ASN A 327 -20.33 -9.76 -17.98
N ALA A 328 -19.65 -8.78 -18.57
CA ALA A 328 -19.31 -7.55 -17.88
C ALA A 328 -20.55 -6.75 -17.46
N LEU A 329 -21.60 -6.69 -18.29
CA LEU A 329 -22.87 -6.06 -17.93
C LEU A 329 -23.58 -6.77 -16.77
N ARG A 330 -23.53 -8.11 -16.70
CA ARG A 330 -24.05 -8.86 -15.55
C ARG A 330 -23.29 -8.53 -14.27
N LEU A 331 -21.97 -8.39 -14.36
CA LEU A 331 -21.12 -7.99 -13.24
C LEU A 331 -21.42 -6.55 -12.78
N VAL A 332 -21.86 -5.65 -13.67
CA VAL A 332 -22.32 -4.31 -13.26
C VAL A 332 -23.56 -4.40 -12.35
N CYS A 333 -24.49 -5.31 -12.63
CA CYS A 333 -25.63 -5.56 -11.72
C CYS A 333 -25.18 -6.14 -10.37
N GLU A 334 -24.22 -7.07 -10.37
CA GLU A 334 -23.64 -7.63 -9.13
C GLU A 334 -22.93 -6.53 -8.31
N LYS A 335 -22.17 -5.64 -8.96
CA LYS A 335 -21.58 -4.44 -8.34
C LYS A 335 -22.66 -3.55 -7.70
N ALA A 336 -23.76 -3.28 -8.40
CA ALA A 336 -24.85 -2.46 -7.87
C ALA A 336 -25.45 -3.07 -6.60
N ALA A 337 -25.74 -4.38 -6.60
CA ALA A 337 -26.26 -5.08 -5.44
C ALA A 337 -25.28 -5.06 -4.24
N LEU A 338 -23.97 -5.13 -4.49
CA LEU A 338 -22.94 -5.01 -3.45
C LEU A 338 -22.89 -3.58 -2.87
N LEU A 339 -23.01 -2.55 -3.72
CA LEU A 339 -23.08 -1.16 -3.26
C LEU A 339 -24.35 -0.90 -2.43
N ASP A 340 -25.50 -1.44 -2.85
CA ASP A 340 -26.75 -1.35 -2.09
C ASP A 340 -26.63 -2.07 -0.73
N SER A 341 -25.94 -3.21 -0.70
CA SER A 341 -25.67 -3.94 0.55
C SER A 341 -24.79 -3.14 1.51
N LEU A 342 -23.78 -2.41 1.00
CA LEU A 342 -22.94 -1.54 1.82
C LEU A 342 -23.73 -0.36 2.39
N GLU A 343 -24.58 0.27 1.59
CA GLU A 343 -25.39 1.42 2.01
C GLU A 343 -26.46 0.99 3.04
N SER A 344 -27.08 -0.18 2.82
CA SER A 344 -27.98 -0.80 3.79
C SER A 344 -27.27 -1.12 5.11
N TRP A 345 -26.06 -1.67 5.04
CA TRP A 345 -25.24 -1.94 6.22
C TRP A 345 -24.91 -0.65 6.99
N LEU A 346 -24.53 0.43 6.29
CA LEU A 346 -24.23 1.72 6.92
C LEU A 346 -25.46 2.31 7.60
N SER A 347 -26.61 2.28 6.92
CA SER A 347 -27.89 2.73 7.47
C SER A 347 -28.25 1.97 8.75
N HIS A 348 -28.07 0.64 8.76
CA HIS A 348 -28.30 -0.18 9.95
C HIS A 348 -27.32 0.13 11.09
N LEU A 349 -26.04 0.38 10.78
CA LEU A 349 -25.06 0.80 11.78
C LEU A 349 -25.48 2.11 12.44
N GLU A 350 -25.92 3.09 11.65
CA GLU A 350 -26.34 4.40 12.16
C GLU A 350 -27.58 4.28 13.05
N LEU A 351 -28.58 3.50 12.64
CA LEU A 351 -29.77 3.21 13.46
C LEU A 351 -29.40 2.60 14.81
N VAL A 352 -28.55 1.58 14.80
CA VAL A 352 -28.05 0.93 16.02
C VAL A 352 -27.37 1.92 16.96
N LEU A 353 -26.51 2.81 16.42
CA LEU A 353 -25.78 3.79 17.22
C LEU A 353 -26.71 4.86 17.81
N MET A 354 -27.78 5.22 17.08
CA MET A 354 -28.81 6.13 17.58
C MET A 354 -29.62 5.50 18.72
N GLU A 355 -30.01 4.23 18.59
CA GLU A 355 -30.81 3.51 19.60
C GLU A 355 -30.03 3.26 20.90
N THR A 356 -28.74 2.93 20.78
CA THR A 356 -27.89 2.60 21.94
C THR A 356 -27.31 3.80 22.68
N ARG A 357 -27.44 5.01 22.11
CA ARG A 357 -26.97 6.31 22.61
C ARG A 357 -25.81 6.22 23.61
N PRO A 358 -24.59 5.86 23.18
CA PRO A 358 -23.45 5.78 24.09
C PRO A 358 -23.23 7.12 24.80
N PRO A 359 -23.00 7.15 26.13
CA PRO A 359 -22.72 8.37 26.88
C PRO A 359 -21.28 8.90 26.66
N GLY A 360 -20.73 8.76 25.46
CA GLY A 360 -19.33 9.09 25.16
C GLY A 360 -18.99 9.06 23.67
N PRO A 361 -17.71 9.27 23.31
CA PRO A 361 -17.28 9.23 21.91
C PRO A 361 -17.49 7.84 21.30
N GLU A 362 -17.91 7.78 20.04
CA GLU A 362 -18.15 6.55 19.27
C GLU A 362 -17.06 5.49 19.50
N PRO A 363 -17.30 4.18 19.63
CA PRO A 363 -16.21 3.22 19.84
C PRO A 363 -15.15 3.19 18.71
N ILE A 364 -13.85 3.05 19.03
CA ILE A 364 -12.77 2.95 18.03
C ILE A 364 -13.02 1.83 17.02
N SER A 365 -13.61 0.71 17.47
CA SER A 365 -14.01 -0.41 16.61
C SER A 365 -15.00 -0.01 15.52
N VAL A 366 -15.93 0.90 15.81
CA VAL A 366 -16.91 1.42 14.85
C VAL A 366 -16.22 2.27 13.79
N SER A 367 -15.29 3.12 14.19
CA SER A 367 -14.52 3.93 13.24
C SER A 367 -13.66 3.05 12.31
N PHE A 368 -13.09 1.94 12.80
CA PHE A 368 -12.44 0.94 11.93
C PHE A 368 -13.41 0.26 10.97
N MET A 369 -14.64 -0.06 11.41
CA MET A 369 -15.66 -0.61 10.51
C MET A 369 -16.06 0.40 9.43
N ARG A 370 -16.16 1.70 9.77
CA ARG A 370 -16.39 2.76 8.77
C ARG A 370 -15.26 2.87 7.76
N CYS A 371 -14.00 2.80 8.18
CA CYS A 371 -12.87 2.72 7.24
C CYS A 371 -13.02 1.52 6.31
N PHE A 372 -13.38 0.34 6.84
CA PHE A 372 -13.52 -0.85 6.02
C PHE A 372 -14.67 -0.74 5.01
N HIS A 373 -15.82 -0.21 5.44
CA HIS A 373 -16.94 0.11 4.55
C HIS A 373 -16.51 1.05 3.41
N LEU A 374 -15.81 2.15 3.73
CA LEU A 374 -15.35 3.12 2.73
C LEU A 374 -14.37 2.50 1.75
N ILE A 375 -13.44 1.66 2.22
CA ILE A 375 -12.51 0.91 1.36
C ILE A 375 -13.28 0.02 0.37
N LEU A 376 -14.26 -0.75 0.84
CA LEU A 376 -15.08 -1.61 -0.03
C LEU A 376 -15.83 -0.77 -1.06
N LYS A 377 -16.43 0.35 -0.63
CA LYS A 377 -17.14 1.28 -1.51
C LYS A 377 -16.22 1.85 -2.60
N ILE A 378 -15.04 2.37 -2.24
CA ILE A 378 -14.06 2.89 -3.19
C ILE A 378 -13.64 1.82 -4.22
N VAL A 379 -13.35 0.60 -3.76
CA VAL A 379 -12.96 -0.51 -4.64
C VAL A 379 -14.09 -0.88 -5.61
N LEU A 380 -15.32 -1.00 -5.12
CA LEU A 380 -16.49 -1.31 -5.96
C LEU A 380 -16.76 -0.20 -6.97
N LEU A 381 -16.70 1.07 -6.54
CA LEU A 381 -16.85 2.22 -7.44
C LEU A 381 -15.81 2.18 -8.56
N GLY A 382 -14.55 1.89 -8.26
CA GLY A 382 -13.47 1.81 -9.24
C GLY A 382 -13.54 0.61 -10.21
N ALA A 383 -14.38 -0.39 -9.96
CA ALA A 383 -14.50 -1.59 -10.80
C ALA A 383 -15.56 -1.46 -11.90
N LEU A 384 -15.24 -1.87 -13.13
CA LEU A 384 -16.17 -1.91 -14.28
C LEU A 384 -17.02 -0.64 -14.46
N ASP A 385 -16.46 0.53 -14.19
CA ASP A 385 -17.19 1.79 -14.30
C ASP A 385 -16.87 2.49 -15.62
N SER A 386 -17.86 3.22 -16.15
CA SER A 386 -17.77 4.04 -17.37
C SER A 386 -18.27 5.47 -17.14
N SER A 387 -18.61 5.82 -15.90
CA SER A 387 -19.30 7.05 -15.58
C SER A 387 -18.33 8.25 -15.63
N PRO A 388 -18.72 9.36 -16.27
CA PRO A 388 -17.85 10.54 -16.37
C PRO A 388 -17.62 11.25 -15.02
N ASP A 389 -18.45 10.97 -14.02
CA ASP A 389 -18.35 11.52 -12.65
C ASP A 389 -17.56 10.62 -11.68
N LEU A 390 -17.01 9.50 -12.15
CA LEU A 390 -16.33 8.51 -11.33
C LEU A 390 -15.18 9.12 -10.52
N ASP A 391 -14.34 9.94 -11.15
CA ASP A 391 -13.19 10.56 -10.49
C ASP A 391 -13.63 11.46 -9.33
N THR A 392 -14.71 12.22 -9.51
CA THR A 392 -15.29 13.06 -8.45
C THR A 392 -15.83 12.20 -7.31
N ARG A 393 -16.57 11.12 -7.62
CA ARG A 393 -17.12 10.20 -6.62
C ARG A 393 -16.01 9.51 -5.82
N LEU A 394 -14.97 9.02 -6.49
CA LEU A 394 -13.80 8.43 -5.85
C LEU A 394 -13.08 9.44 -4.97
N GLN A 395 -12.92 10.68 -5.43
CA GLN A 395 -12.29 11.74 -4.65
C GLN A 395 -13.08 12.05 -3.36
N THR A 396 -14.41 12.16 -3.44
CA THR A 396 -15.27 12.36 -2.27
C THR A 396 -15.14 11.22 -1.26
N GLU A 397 -15.20 9.97 -1.72
CA GLU A 397 -15.06 8.82 -0.81
C GLU A 397 -13.63 8.68 -0.24
N ASN A 398 -12.60 9.06 -0.99
CA ASN A 398 -11.22 9.14 -0.50
C ASN A 398 -11.05 10.18 0.63
N GLU A 399 -11.66 11.36 0.48
CA GLU A 399 -11.66 12.40 1.51
C GLU A 399 -12.38 11.94 2.78
N ARG A 400 -13.52 11.24 2.63
CA ARG A 400 -14.22 10.61 3.76
C ARG A 400 -13.35 9.57 4.46
N LEU A 401 -12.67 8.71 3.70
CA LEU A 401 -11.76 7.71 4.27
C LEU A 401 -10.62 8.36 5.06
N GLN A 402 -10.02 9.42 4.52
CA GLN A 402 -8.98 10.17 5.22
C GLN A 402 -9.50 10.80 6.51
N GLY A 403 -10.67 11.45 6.48
CA GLY A 403 -11.25 12.08 7.68
C GLY A 403 -11.54 11.09 8.81
N VAL A 404 -12.06 9.90 8.50
CA VAL A 404 -12.26 8.83 9.51
C VAL A 404 -10.91 8.34 10.05
N ALA A 405 -9.90 8.21 9.19
CA ALA A 405 -8.57 7.76 9.58
C ALA A 405 -7.82 8.77 10.46
N ASP A 406 -7.95 10.07 10.20
CA ASP A 406 -7.39 11.14 11.03
C ASP A 406 -8.02 11.13 12.42
N THR A 407 -9.35 10.97 12.48
CA THR A 407 -10.08 10.81 13.75
C THR A 407 -9.62 9.56 14.51
N LEU A 408 -9.45 8.43 13.83
CA LEU A 408 -8.92 7.20 14.42
C LEU A 408 -7.53 7.39 15.01
N ASP A 409 -6.66 8.11 14.31
CA ASP A 409 -5.28 8.37 14.72
C ASP A 409 -5.21 9.12 16.06
N GLU A 410 -5.96 10.22 16.17
CA GLU A 410 -6.05 11.02 17.40
C GLU A 410 -6.59 10.19 18.56
N ARG A 411 -7.64 9.40 18.30
CA ARG A 411 -8.32 8.64 19.34
C ARG A 411 -7.53 7.45 19.85
N VAL A 412 -6.82 6.74 18.97
CA VAL A 412 -5.91 5.66 19.40
C VAL A 412 -4.73 6.23 20.19
N ARG A 413 -4.23 7.41 19.81
CA ARG A 413 -3.17 8.09 20.57
C ARG A 413 -3.65 8.47 21.98
N ALA A 414 -4.84 9.05 22.10
CA ALA A 414 -5.45 9.40 23.39
C ALA A 414 -5.73 8.16 24.27
N TYR A 415 -6.16 7.06 23.66
CA TYR A 415 -6.38 5.80 24.40
C TYR A 415 -5.08 5.23 24.99
N LYS A 416 -3.98 5.28 24.22
CA LYS A 416 -2.66 4.81 24.67
C LYS A 416 -2.10 5.67 25.81
N THR A 417 -2.31 6.97 25.80
CA THR A 417 -1.85 7.86 26.88
C THR A 417 -2.64 7.64 28.17
N CYS A 418 -3.97 7.46 28.08
CA CYS A 418 -4.83 7.20 29.24
C CYS A 418 -4.59 5.82 29.86
N SER A 419 -4.16 4.82 29.08
CA SER A 419 -3.82 3.49 29.59
C SER A 419 -2.44 3.41 30.27
N GLN A 420 -1.67 4.51 30.29
CA GLN A 420 -0.34 4.61 30.89
C GLN A 420 -0.33 5.40 32.21
N GLU A 421 -1.44 6.06 32.54
CA GLU A 421 -1.71 6.69 33.84
C GLU A 421 -2.48 5.71 34.74
#